data_AF-A0AAV9V5I9-F1
#
_entry.id   AF-A0AAV9V5I9-F1
#
_cell.length_a   1.000
_cell.length_b   1.000
_cell.length_c   1.000
_cell.angle_alpha   90.00
_cell.angle_beta   90.00
_cell.angle_gamma   90.00
#
_symmetry.space_group_name_H-M   'P 1'
#
loop_
_entity.id
_entity.type
_entity.pdbx_description
1 polymer ?
#
loop_
_entity_poly.entity_id
_entity_poly.type
_entity_poly.pdbx_seq_one_letter_code
_entity_poly.pdbx_strand_id
1 'polypeptide(L)'
;MDSDFPFSPAVIARLQDLASTPFIQSAQINNYPRPTETHLDTVAAAEAQHQSSVAQDVKTLDELIRKQQTAIRDLQRQLDTLRTRDDATPQKIEAAKTRALKDGSGRFFAQLPWLPEEESGLNTLLAVRSILRVIEESRKEVTETERRVEEAKRTLRREQNWVATAREIEKELQRRAAELEKLGRVNTSQEARDKRNLAEYEKARKEMAATSARLAKELARFVKERLGAMIAVEEAGGPVVGSELDVGNLRQYLEVDDGTTGRKNKAAKARERGQKRLDELWGGGGEGGEEAEESVDPEKKAGEELLELIETMLNKMLEDNPHAYTKLSRDSAASRFLVRSFVASLHPKDAMKIRLLDFGGKIQE
;
A
#
# COMPACT_ATOMS: atom_id res chain seq x y z
N MET A 1 12.23 36.80 24.37
CA MET A 1 13.24 35.77 24.06
C MET A 1 13.69 36.05 22.66
N ASP A 2 14.70 36.89 22.57
CA ASP A 2 15.24 37.39 21.32
C ASP A 2 15.98 36.26 20.63
N SER A 3 15.47 35.86 19.47
CA SER A 3 16.09 34.85 18.63
C SER A 3 17.38 35.41 18.05
N ASP A 4 18.51 34.86 18.50
CA ASP A 4 19.84 35.05 17.91
C ASP A 4 19.86 34.55 16.46
N PHE A 5 19.37 35.38 15.54
CA PHE A 5 19.69 35.27 14.13
C PHE A 5 21.01 36.03 13.90
N PRO A 6 22.05 35.40 13.33
CA PRO A 6 23.37 36.02 13.19
C PRO A 6 23.44 37.12 12.12
N PHE A 7 22.29 37.55 11.58
CA PHE A 7 22.22 38.50 10.48
C PHE A 7 21.42 39.73 10.89
N SER A 8 22.01 40.91 10.71
CA SER A 8 21.31 42.17 10.95
C SER A 8 20.04 42.27 10.07
N PRO A 9 18.99 42.96 10.53
CA PRO A 9 17.76 43.15 9.73
C PRO A 9 18.03 43.75 8.34
N ALA A 10 19.07 44.58 8.22
CA ALA A 10 19.52 45.14 6.95
C ALA A 10 20.07 44.08 5.98
N VAL A 11 20.75 43.05 6.49
CA VAL A 11 21.24 41.92 5.68
C VAL A 11 20.08 41.07 5.20
N ILE A 12 19.08 40.83 6.04
CA ILE A 12 17.88 40.08 5.67
C ILE A 12 17.10 40.82 4.57
N ALA A 13 16.90 42.14 4.73
CA ALA A 13 16.24 42.96 3.71
C ALA A 13 16.99 42.93 2.38
N ARG A 14 18.33 42.98 2.40
CA ARG A 14 19.16 42.94 1.20
C ARG A 14 19.15 41.58 0.51
N LEU A 15 19.06 40.48 1.28
CA LEU A 15 18.92 39.13 0.75
C LEU A 15 17.55 38.89 0.13
N GLN A 16 16.49 39.45 0.72
CA GLN A 16 15.14 39.42 0.15
C GLN A 16 15.05 40.22 -1.15
N ASP A 17 15.71 41.39 -1.20
CA ASP A 17 15.79 42.22 -2.40
C ASP A 17 16.51 41.47 -3.54
N LEU A 18 17.68 40.87 -3.25
CA LEU A 18 18.42 40.02 -4.19
C LEU A 18 17.65 38.80 -4.69
N ALA A 19 16.84 38.17 -3.83
CA ALA A 19 15.99 37.03 -4.21
C ALA A 19 14.82 37.45 -5.11
N SER A 20 14.41 38.72 -5.06
CA SER A 20 13.29 39.25 -5.85
C SER A 20 13.71 39.91 -7.16
N THR A 21 14.99 40.28 -7.32
CA THR A 21 15.47 40.90 -8.56
C THR A 21 15.58 39.89 -9.71
N PRO A 22 14.94 40.13 -10.87
CA PRO A 22 15.10 39.28 -12.05
C PRO A 22 16.57 39.29 -12.51
N PHE A 23 17.04 38.15 -13.04
CA PHE A 23 18.41 37.93 -13.51
C PHE A 23 18.97 39.10 -14.35
N ILE A 24 18.13 39.72 -15.18
CA ILE A 24 18.48 40.85 -16.05
C ILE A 24 18.87 42.12 -15.26
N GLN A 25 18.31 42.36 -14.08
CA GLN A 25 18.64 43.50 -13.22
C GLN A 25 19.92 43.23 -12.40
N SER A 26 20.13 41.99 -11.96
CA SER A 26 21.36 41.59 -11.26
C SER A 26 22.62 41.74 -12.12
N ALA A 27 22.49 41.60 -13.44
CA ALA A 27 23.57 41.82 -14.40
C ALA A 27 23.97 43.31 -14.54
N GLN A 28 23.07 44.25 -14.23
CA GLN A 28 23.37 45.69 -14.27
C GLN A 28 24.12 46.18 -13.03
N ILE A 29 23.93 45.54 -11.88
CA ILE A 29 24.53 45.93 -10.59
C ILE A 29 26.02 45.58 -10.53
N ASN A 30 26.46 44.57 -11.30
CA ASN A 30 27.81 44.02 -11.21
C ASN A 30 28.82 44.56 -12.25
N ASN A 31 28.53 45.64 -12.98
CA ASN A 31 29.45 46.20 -13.99
C ASN A 31 30.04 45.13 -14.93
N TYR A 32 29.28 44.08 -15.27
CA TYR A 32 29.73 43.18 -16.33
C TYR A 32 29.67 43.98 -17.64
N PRO A 33 30.81 44.18 -18.33
CA PRO A 33 30.80 44.88 -19.60
C PRO A 33 29.84 44.13 -20.54
N ARG A 34 28.91 44.87 -21.16
CA ARG A 34 28.13 44.30 -22.26
C ARG A 34 29.13 43.85 -23.32
N PRO A 35 29.07 42.61 -23.81
CA PRO A 35 29.99 42.16 -24.84
C PRO A 35 29.78 43.04 -26.09
N THR A 36 30.79 43.84 -26.43
CA THR A 36 30.87 44.52 -27.72
C THR A 36 31.17 43.48 -28.80
N GLU A 37 30.86 43.77 -30.07
CA GLU A 37 31.15 42.85 -31.21
C GLU A 37 32.63 42.44 -31.24
N THR A 38 33.53 43.36 -30.87
CA THR A 38 34.97 43.09 -30.71
C THR A 38 35.29 42.03 -29.64
N HIS A 39 34.51 41.95 -28.56
CA HIS A 39 34.68 40.91 -27.53
C HIS A 39 34.15 39.56 -28.00
N LEU A 40 33.07 39.53 -28.79
CA LEU A 40 32.54 38.29 -29.37
C LEU A 40 33.52 37.67 -30.36
N ASP A 41 34.20 38.48 -31.17
CA ASP A 41 35.25 38.02 -32.09
C ASP A 41 36.46 37.47 -31.31
N THR A 42 36.82 38.09 -30.18
CA THR A 42 37.91 37.55 -29.32
C THR A 42 37.51 36.27 -28.60
N VAL A 43 36.25 36.12 -28.19
CA VAL A 43 35.75 34.89 -27.55
C VAL A 43 35.65 33.76 -28.57
N ALA A 44 35.11 34.01 -29.75
CA ALA A 44 35.04 33.02 -30.83
C ALA A 44 36.45 32.58 -31.28
N ALA A 45 37.41 33.52 -31.36
CA ALA A 45 38.81 33.19 -31.65
C ALA A 45 39.46 32.37 -30.53
N ALA A 46 39.22 32.70 -29.26
CA ALA A 46 39.71 31.94 -28.12
C ALA A 46 39.09 30.55 -28.04
N GLU A 47 37.80 30.40 -28.36
CA GLU A 47 37.10 29.12 -28.46
C GLU A 47 37.68 28.26 -29.58
N ALA A 48 37.93 28.83 -30.76
CA ALA A 48 38.57 28.12 -31.87
C ALA A 48 40.00 27.66 -31.51
N GLN A 49 40.77 28.51 -30.83
CA GLN A 49 42.10 28.16 -30.32
C GLN A 49 42.03 27.04 -29.29
N HIS A 50 41.08 27.10 -28.34
CA HIS A 50 40.86 26.05 -27.36
C HIS A 50 40.45 24.72 -28.02
N GLN A 51 39.52 24.76 -28.99
CA GLN A 51 39.09 23.56 -29.72
C GLN A 51 40.22 22.91 -30.50
N SER A 52 41.09 23.71 -31.14
CA SER A 52 42.25 23.18 -31.87
C SER A 52 43.31 22.58 -30.93
N SER A 53 43.59 23.21 -29.78
CA SER A 53 44.45 22.65 -28.73
C SER A 53 43.90 21.32 -28.20
N VAL A 54 42.61 21.27 -27.86
CA VAL A 54 41.95 20.04 -27.40
C VAL A 54 42.01 18.93 -28.46
N ALA A 55 41.75 19.27 -29.72
CA ALA A 55 41.81 18.31 -30.82
C ALA A 55 43.24 17.75 -31.03
N GLN A 56 44.27 18.57 -30.82
CA GLN A 56 45.65 18.15 -30.86
C GLN A 56 45.96 17.21 -29.68
N ASP A 57 45.58 17.60 -28.46
CA ASP A 57 45.83 16.81 -27.26
C ASP A 57 45.14 15.44 -27.34
N VAL A 58 43.90 15.38 -27.85
CA VAL A 58 43.18 14.12 -28.08
C VAL A 58 43.93 13.22 -29.07
N LYS A 59 44.49 13.78 -30.15
CA LYS A 59 45.31 13.00 -31.10
C LYS A 59 46.57 12.46 -30.43
N THR A 60 47.26 13.26 -29.61
CA THR A 60 48.44 12.79 -28.88
C THR A 60 48.09 11.66 -27.91
N LEU A 61 46.96 11.76 -27.22
CA LEU A 61 46.43 10.71 -26.35
C LEU A 61 46.11 9.44 -27.12
N ASP A 62 45.44 9.54 -28.27
CA ASP A 62 45.14 8.39 -29.12
C ASP A 62 46.41 7.69 -29.60
N GLU A 63 47.45 8.45 -29.96
CA GLU A 63 48.75 7.90 -30.33
C GLU A 63 49.44 7.20 -29.15
N LEU A 64 49.41 7.82 -27.96
CA LEU A 64 49.96 7.22 -26.74
C LEU A 64 49.23 5.93 -26.37
N ILE A 65 47.90 5.94 -26.42
CA ILE A 65 47.06 4.76 -26.18
C ILE A 65 47.40 3.66 -27.19
N ARG A 66 47.52 3.98 -28.48
CA ARG A 66 47.91 3.00 -29.51
C ARG A 66 49.30 2.43 -29.25
N LYS A 67 50.29 3.26 -28.92
CA LYS A 67 51.66 2.84 -28.58
C LYS A 67 51.67 1.91 -27.36
N GLN A 68 50.91 2.24 -26.32
CA GLN A 68 50.78 1.40 -25.12
C GLN A 68 50.07 0.09 -25.44
N GLN A 69 48.99 0.11 -26.23
CA GLN A 69 48.29 -1.10 -26.65
C GLN A 69 49.16 -2.01 -27.51
N THR A 70 49.98 -1.47 -28.41
CA THR A 70 50.94 -2.27 -29.18
C THR A 70 52.00 -2.88 -28.27
N ALA A 71 52.55 -2.10 -27.33
CA ALA A 71 53.51 -2.60 -26.36
C ALA A 71 52.92 -3.73 -25.49
N ILE A 72 51.67 -3.60 -25.02
CA ILE A 72 50.96 -4.65 -24.28
C ILE A 72 50.80 -5.90 -25.15
N ARG A 73 50.39 -5.75 -26.41
CA ARG A 73 50.24 -6.88 -27.35
C ARG A 73 51.56 -7.59 -27.62
N ASP A 74 52.66 -6.84 -27.74
CA ASP A 74 53.99 -7.43 -27.95
C ASP A 74 54.50 -8.14 -26.71
N LEU A 75 54.27 -7.58 -25.52
CA LEU A 75 54.56 -8.26 -24.24
C LEU A 75 53.70 -9.53 -24.05
N GLN A 76 52.44 -9.51 -24.47
CA GLN A 76 51.57 -10.70 -24.45
C GLN A 76 52.11 -11.79 -25.37
N ARG A 77 52.52 -11.45 -26.60
CA ARG A 77 53.15 -12.39 -27.54
C ARG A 77 54.45 -12.98 -26.96
N GLN A 78 55.30 -12.14 -26.36
CA GLN A 78 56.51 -12.59 -25.69
C GLN A 78 56.18 -13.55 -24.54
N LEU A 79 55.17 -13.24 -23.72
CA LEU A 79 54.72 -14.11 -22.64
C LEU A 79 54.22 -15.47 -23.16
N ASP A 80 53.46 -15.49 -24.26
CA ASP A 80 52.95 -16.72 -24.84
C ASP A 80 54.07 -17.61 -25.41
N THR A 81 55.10 -17.03 -26.02
CA THR A 81 56.30 -17.79 -26.47
C THR A 81 57.14 -18.35 -25.32
N LEU A 82 57.14 -17.69 -24.16
CA LEU A 82 57.82 -18.17 -22.97
C LEU A 82 57.04 -19.28 -22.25
N ARG A 83 55.70 -19.28 -22.36
CA ARG A 83 54.83 -20.34 -21.82
C ARG A 83 54.93 -21.65 -22.60
N THR A 84 55.29 -21.60 -23.88
CA THR A 84 55.49 -22.78 -24.74
C THR A 84 56.86 -23.44 -24.57
N ARG A 85 57.72 -22.96 -23.66
CA ARG A 85 59.00 -23.61 -23.33
C ARG A 85 58.80 -24.77 -22.34
N ASP A 86 59.53 -25.86 -22.53
CA ASP A 86 59.36 -27.14 -21.83
C ASP A 86 59.57 -27.07 -20.29
N ASP A 87 60.15 -25.98 -19.76
CA ASP A 87 60.42 -25.79 -18.32
C ASP A 87 59.24 -25.20 -17.50
N ALA A 88 58.09 -24.96 -18.15
CA ALA A 88 56.98 -24.19 -17.58
C ALA A 88 55.98 -25.04 -16.76
N THR A 89 56.28 -25.33 -15.48
CA THR A 89 55.32 -25.93 -14.54
C THR A 89 54.30 -24.90 -14.04
N PRO A 90 52.98 -25.21 -13.93
CA PRO A 90 51.94 -24.23 -13.57
C PRO A 90 52.19 -23.47 -12.26
N GLN A 91 52.74 -24.13 -11.24
CA GLN A 91 53.05 -23.49 -9.94
C GLN A 91 54.19 -22.46 -10.04
N LYS A 92 55.20 -22.70 -10.88
CA LYS A 92 56.32 -21.77 -11.09
C LYS A 92 55.86 -20.54 -11.88
N ILE A 93 54.91 -20.72 -12.79
CA ILE A 93 54.29 -19.63 -13.57
C ILE A 93 53.53 -18.68 -12.64
N GLU A 94 52.72 -19.20 -11.71
CA GLU A 94 51.96 -18.37 -10.77
C GLU A 94 52.87 -17.63 -9.77
N ALA A 95 53.92 -18.29 -9.26
CA ALA A 95 54.92 -17.64 -8.41
C ALA A 95 55.71 -16.54 -9.16
N ALA A 96 55.99 -16.74 -10.46
CA ALA A 96 56.64 -15.73 -11.28
C ALA A 96 55.72 -14.54 -11.59
N LYS A 97 54.44 -14.79 -11.88
CA LYS A 97 53.43 -13.73 -12.10
C LYS A 97 53.26 -12.84 -10.88
N THR A 98 53.15 -13.42 -9.69
CA THR A 98 52.97 -12.66 -8.44
C THR A 98 54.19 -11.81 -8.11
N ARG A 99 55.42 -12.32 -8.32
CA ARG A 99 56.65 -11.52 -8.20
C ARG A 99 56.71 -10.40 -9.24
N ALA A 100 56.41 -10.71 -10.51
CA ALA A 100 56.40 -9.71 -11.58
C ALA A 100 55.34 -8.63 -11.35
N LEU A 101 54.19 -8.97 -10.78
CA LEU A 101 53.15 -8.00 -10.42
C LEU A 101 53.59 -7.11 -9.26
N LYS A 102 54.26 -7.68 -8.25
CA LYS A 102 54.84 -6.91 -7.14
C LYS A 102 55.91 -5.93 -7.64
N ASP A 103 56.86 -6.41 -8.44
CA ASP A 103 57.95 -5.60 -8.98
C ASP A 103 57.43 -4.56 -9.99
N GLY A 104 56.45 -4.95 -10.81
CA GLY A 104 55.81 -4.10 -11.80
C GLY A 104 54.97 -2.99 -11.17
N SER A 105 54.18 -3.31 -10.14
CA SER A 105 53.42 -2.29 -9.39
C SER A 105 54.35 -1.31 -8.67
N GLY A 106 55.43 -1.80 -8.05
CA GLY A 106 56.45 -0.92 -7.47
C GLY A 106 57.07 0.05 -8.47
N ARG A 107 57.36 -0.41 -9.70
CA ARG A 107 57.88 0.45 -10.79
C ARG A 107 56.83 1.41 -11.33
N PHE A 108 55.59 0.95 -11.47
CA PHE A 108 54.48 1.77 -11.97
C PHE A 108 54.21 2.95 -11.04
N PHE A 109 54.15 2.73 -9.73
CA PHE A 109 53.94 3.80 -8.76
C PHE A 109 55.17 4.72 -8.56
N ALA A 110 56.37 4.28 -8.97
CA ALA A 110 57.57 5.11 -8.94
C ALA A 110 57.69 6.04 -10.16
N GLN A 111 56.97 5.76 -11.25
CA GLN A 111 56.94 6.61 -12.43
C GLN A 111 55.78 7.60 -12.32
N LEU A 112 56.04 8.87 -12.65
CA LEU A 112 54.98 9.85 -12.75
C LEU A 112 54.12 9.50 -13.96
N PRO A 113 52.79 9.34 -13.80
CA PRO A 113 51.91 9.11 -14.93
C PRO A 113 52.01 10.29 -15.90
N TRP A 114 51.73 10.02 -17.18
CA TRP A 114 51.62 11.08 -18.17
C TRP A 114 50.58 12.11 -17.71
N LEU A 115 51.00 13.37 -17.64
CA LEU A 115 50.18 14.51 -17.32
C LEU A 115 50.17 15.42 -18.56
N PRO A 116 49.02 15.95 -18.99
CA PRO A 116 48.98 16.95 -20.05
C PRO A 116 49.78 18.20 -19.65
N GLU A 117 50.32 18.90 -20.65
CA GLU A 117 51.06 20.15 -20.44
C GLU A 117 50.16 21.22 -19.78
N GLU A 118 50.76 22.18 -19.08
CA GLU A 118 50.00 23.22 -18.35
C GLU A 118 49.11 24.06 -19.28
N GLU A 119 49.54 24.26 -20.53
CA GLU A 119 48.79 24.97 -21.57
C GLU A 119 47.75 24.10 -22.30
N SER A 120 47.62 22.82 -21.93
CA SER A 120 46.65 21.90 -22.54
C SER A 120 45.22 22.31 -22.21
N GLY A 121 44.38 22.40 -23.24
CA GLY A 121 42.94 22.62 -23.08
C GLY A 121 42.23 21.52 -22.28
N LEU A 122 42.83 20.34 -22.15
CA LEU A 122 42.24 19.22 -21.39
C LEU A 122 42.14 19.50 -19.88
N ASN A 123 43.11 20.23 -19.31
CA ASN A 123 43.10 20.58 -17.89
C ASN A 123 41.88 21.45 -17.55
N THR A 124 41.59 22.43 -18.43
CA THR A 124 40.41 23.29 -18.30
C THR A 124 39.11 22.50 -18.44
N LEU A 125 39.02 21.60 -19.43
CA LEU A 125 37.83 20.75 -19.61
C LEU A 125 37.61 19.79 -18.44
N LEU A 126 38.69 19.23 -17.88
CA LEU A 126 38.62 18.36 -16.72
C LEU A 126 38.16 19.14 -15.48
N ALA A 127 38.69 20.34 -15.27
CA ALA A 127 38.26 21.24 -14.20
C ALA A 127 36.77 21.56 -14.35
N VAL A 128 36.33 22.00 -15.53
CA VAL A 128 34.91 22.31 -15.80
C VAL A 128 34.03 21.08 -15.59
N ARG A 129 34.42 19.91 -16.09
CA ARG A 129 33.67 18.66 -15.88
C ARG A 129 33.57 18.30 -14.40
N SER A 130 34.65 18.45 -13.65
CA SER A 130 34.64 18.18 -12.20
C SER A 130 33.73 19.14 -11.45
N ILE A 131 33.77 20.43 -11.80
CA ILE A 131 32.90 21.47 -11.22
C ILE A 131 31.44 21.18 -11.55
N LEU A 132 31.11 20.88 -12.81
CA LEU A 132 29.75 20.53 -13.23
C LEU A 132 29.24 19.30 -12.48
N ARG A 133 30.08 18.27 -12.33
CA ARG A 133 29.74 17.08 -11.55
C ARG A 133 29.46 17.41 -10.09
N VAL A 134 30.31 18.21 -9.45
CA VAL A 134 30.12 18.66 -8.06
C VAL A 134 28.83 19.49 -7.93
N ILE A 135 28.51 20.34 -8.90
CA ILE A 135 27.25 21.11 -8.92
C ILE A 135 26.04 20.17 -9.01
N GLU A 136 26.08 19.16 -9.88
CA GLU A 136 25.00 18.18 -10.02
C GLU A 136 24.83 17.33 -8.75
N GLU A 137 25.93 16.87 -8.16
CA GLU A 137 25.94 16.11 -6.90
C GLU A 137 25.39 16.97 -5.76
N SER A 138 25.87 18.22 -5.61
CA SER A 138 25.39 19.16 -4.60
C SER A 138 23.89 19.48 -4.76
N ARG A 139 23.39 19.65 -6.00
CA ARG A 139 21.95 19.83 -6.24
C ARG A 139 21.12 18.65 -5.76
N LYS A 140 21.57 17.43 -6.03
CA LYS A 140 20.90 16.21 -5.54
C LYS A 140 20.89 16.18 -4.02
N GLU A 141 22.02 16.48 -3.39
CA GLU A 141 22.13 16.54 -1.92
C GLU A 141 21.22 17.61 -1.32
N VAL A 142 21.15 18.81 -1.91
CA VAL A 142 20.22 19.86 -1.48
C VAL A 142 18.79 19.36 -1.51
N THR A 143 18.33 18.77 -2.62
CA THR A 143 16.96 18.23 -2.69
C THR A 143 16.69 17.12 -1.68
N GLU A 144 17.70 16.28 -1.39
CA GLU A 144 17.55 15.24 -0.38
C GLU A 144 17.46 15.85 1.04
N THR A 145 18.30 16.84 1.33
CA THR A 145 18.26 17.53 2.63
C THR A 145 16.96 18.30 2.83
N GLU A 146 16.42 18.94 1.79
CA GLU A 146 15.10 19.59 1.82
C GLU A 146 13.99 18.58 2.17
N ARG A 147 14.01 17.40 1.53
CA ARG A 147 13.07 16.32 1.85
C ARG A 147 13.19 15.89 3.32
N ARG A 148 14.41 15.68 3.81
CA ARG A 148 14.66 15.28 5.21
C ARG A 148 14.20 16.36 6.20
N VAL A 149 14.41 17.64 5.88
CA VAL A 149 13.95 18.76 6.70
C VAL A 149 12.42 18.80 6.74
N GLU A 150 11.74 18.58 5.62
CA GLU A 150 10.28 18.55 5.58
C GLU A 150 9.70 17.38 6.38
N GLU A 151 10.33 16.20 6.31
CA GLU A 151 9.98 15.04 7.15
C GLU A 151 10.19 15.31 8.64
N ALA A 152 11.29 15.95 8.99
CA ALA A 152 11.57 16.36 10.37
C ALA A 152 10.54 17.38 10.87
N LYS A 153 10.16 18.37 10.05
CA LYS A 153 9.10 19.35 10.38
C LYS A 153 7.75 18.68 10.61
N ARG A 154 7.37 17.73 9.75
CA ARG A 154 6.13 16.94 9.92
C ARG A 154 6.14 16.14 11.20
N THR A 155 7.27 15.52 11.53
CA THR A 155 7.42 14.77 12.78
C THR A 155 7.35 15.69 13.99
N LEU A 156 8.04 16.84 13.96
CA LEU A 156 7.98 17.84 15.02
C LEU A 156 6.55 18.33 15.28
N ARG A 157 5.77 18.62 14.22
CA ARG A 157 4.37 19.03 14.36
C ARG A 157 3.51 17.95 15.02
N ARG A 158 3.73 16.68 14.65
CA ARG A 158 3.04 15.55 15.30
C ARG A 158 3.38 15.49 16.78
N GLU A 159 4.67 15.50 17.14
CA GLU A 159 5.11 15.46 18.53
C GLU A 159 4.60 16.66 19.35
N GLN A 160 4.57 17.86 18.76
CA GLN A 160 3.98 19.03 19.40
C GLN A 160 2.50 18.85 19.71
N ASN A 161 1.74 18.28 18.78
CA ASN A 161 0.33 17.96 18.99
C ASN A 161 0.16 16.89 20.07
N TRP A 162 0.99 15.84 20.07
CA TRP A 162 0.99 14.80 21.11
C TRP A 162 1.26 15.39 22.49
N VAL A 163 2.24 16.27 22.61
CA VAL A 163 2.55 16.96 23.87
C VAL A 163 1.40 17.87 24.31
N ALA A 164 0.76 18.58 23.38
CA ALA A 164 -0.40 19.42 23.69
C ALA A 164 -1.57 18.58 24.22
N THR A 165 -1.89 17.47 23.56
CA THR A 165 -2.92 16.52 24.00
C THR A 165 -2.57 15.91 25.35
N ALA A 166 -1.32 15.50 25.55
CA ALA A 166 -0.86 14.93 26.82
C ALA A 166 -1.02 15.93 27.98
N ARG A 167 -0.70 17.20 27.76
CA ARG A 167 -0.91 18.26 28.77
C ARG A 167 -2.38 18.48 29.08
N GLU A 168 -3.26 18.40 28.10
CA GLU A 168 -4.70 18.55 28.34
C GLU A 168 -5.26 17.36 29.11
N ILE A 169 -4.83 16.15 28.79
CA ILE A 169 -5.14 14.94 29.56
C ILE A 169 -4.62 15.09 30.99
N GLU A 170 -3.39 15.57 31.18
CA GLU A 170 -2.82 15.79 32.50
C GLU A 170 -3.67 16.77 33.34
N LYS A 171 -4.11 17.89 32.76
CA LYS A 171 -5.00 18.84 33.45
C LYS A 171 -6.33 18.20 33.83
N GLU A 172 -6.96 17.45 32.93
CA GLU A 172 -8.22 16.76 33.20
C GLU A 172 -8.06 15.67 34.26
N LEU A 173 -6.95 14.94 34.25
CA LEU A 173 -6.62 13.97 35.30
C LEU A 173 -6.38 14.64 36.65
N GLN A 174 -5.64 15.75 36.69
CA GLN A 174 -5.44 16.53 37.91
C GLN A 174 -6.76 17.09 38.45
N ARG A 175 -7.63 17.59 37.56
CA ARG A 175 -8.98 18.04 37.92
C ARG A 175 -9.80 16.91 38.54
N ARG A 176 -9.85 15.74 37.88
CA ARG A 176 -10.57 14.57 38.38
C ARG A 176 -9.99 14.05 39.68
N ALA A 177 -8.66 14.02 39.83
CA ALA A 177 -8.00 13.66 41.07
C ALA A 177 -8.39 14.61 42.21
N ALA A 178 -8.41 15.92 41.97
CA ALA A 178 -8.86 16.90 42.95
C ALA A 178 -10.36 16.76 43.29
N GLU A 179 -11.22 16.46 42.31
CA GLU A 179 -12.63 16.15 42.53
C GLU A 179 -12.80 14.87 43.37
N LEU A 180 -12.02 13.83 43.09
CA LEU A 180 -12.00 12.58 43.85
C LEU A 180 -11.45 12.76 45.27
N GLU A 181 -10.41 13.55 45.48
CA GLU A 181 -9.91 13.87 46.82
C GLU A 181 -10.96 14.64 47.64
N LYS A 182 -11.68 15.58 47.02
CA LYS A 182 -12.80 16.29 47.65
C LYS A 182 -13.94 15.32 48.01
N LEU A 183 -14.27 14.37 47.12
CA LEU A 183 -15.28 13.35 47.36
C LEU A 183 -14.85 12.31 48.41
N GLY A 184 -13.57 11.94 48.43
CA GLY A 184 -12.95 10.99 49.35
C GLY A 184 -12.85 11.54 50.78
N ARG A 185 -12.67 12.87 50.94
CA ARG A 185 -12.82 13.54 52.24
C ARG A 185 -14.24 13.48 52.82
N VAL A 186 -15.25 13.14 52.00
CA VAL A 186 -16.67 13.16 52.40
C VAL A 186 -17.26 11.76 52.59
N ASN A 187 -16.64 10.65 52.15
CA ASN A 187 -17.40 9.40 51.98
C ASN A 187 -16.74 8.09 52.45
N THR A 188 -17.34 7.53 53.50
CA THR A 188 -17.61 6.09 53.71
C THR A 188 -18.64 5.49 52.73
N SER A 189 -18.99 6.19 51.63
CA SER A 189 -20.09 5.87 50.68
C SER A 189 -19.65 5.38 49.29
N GLN A 190 -18.35 5.22 49.02
CA GLN A 190 -17.87 4.82 47.68
C GLN A 190 -18.38 3.42 47.28
N GLU A 191 -18.35 2.46 48.21
CA GLU A 191 -18.87 1.11 47.99
C GLU A 191 -20.37 1.09 47.65
N ALA A 192 -21.15 2.02 48.20
CA ALA A 192 -22.58 2.11 47.92
C ALA A 192 -22.85 2.65 46.50
N ARG A 193 -21.98 3.54 45.98
CA ARG A 193 -22.05 4.04 44.62
C ARG A 193 -21.62 2.98 43.61
N ASP A 194 -20.55 2.25 43.91
CA ASP A 194 -20.08 1.17 43.05
C ASP A 194 -21.13 0.05 42.97
N LYS A 195 -21.75 -0.32 44.10
CA LYS A 195 -22.88 -1.26 44.12
C LYS A 195 -24.08 -0.77 43.31
N ARG A 196 -24.39 0.54 43.37
CA ARG A 196 -25.48 1.13 42.60
C ARG A 196 -25.19 1.11 41.09
N ASN A 197 -23.98 1.50 40.69
CA ASN A 197 -23.56 1.46 39.30
C ASN A 197 -23.58 0.02 38.77
N LEU A 198 -23.09 -0.94 39.56
CA LEU A 198 -23.14 -2.37 39.20
C LEU A 198 -24.59 -2.84 39.00
N ALA A 199 -25.50 -2.44 39.89
CA ALA A 199 -26.92 -2.77 39.77
C ALA A 199 -27.58 -2.13 38.53
N GLU A 200 -27.19 -0.92 38.16
CA GLU A 200 -27.65 -0.25 36.95
C GLU A 200 -27.13 -0.95 35.68
N TYR A 201 -25.85 -1.35 35.66
CA TYR A 201 -25.29 -2.16 34.58
C TYR A 201 -25.95 -3.53 34.45
N GLU A 202 -26.21 -4.22 35.57
CA GLU A 202 -26.91 -5.50 35.55
C GLU A 202 -28.34 -5.39 35.04
N LYS A 203 -29.06 -4.31 35.39
CA LYS A 203 -30.39 -4.02 34.86
C LYS A 203 -30.34 -3.79 33.35
N ALA A 204 -29.45 -2.91 32.88
CA ALA A 204 -29.29 -2.64 31.45
C ALA A 204 -28.91 -3.91 30.67
N ARG A 205 -28.04 -4.76 31.22
CA ARG A 205 -27.68 -6.06 30.62
C ARG A 205 -28.89 -7.00 30.52
N LYS A 206 -29.71 -7.08 31.57
CA LYS A 206 -30.93 -7.91 31.58
C LYS A 206 -31.96 -7.40 30.58
N GLU A 207 -32.14 -6.08 30.46
CA GLU A 207 -33.03 -5.46 29.47
C GLU A 207 -32.54 -5.70 28.04
N MET A 208 -31.24 -5.56 27.77
CA MET A 208 -30.66 -5.89 26.46
C MET A 208 -30.81 -7.38 26.11
N ALA A 209 -30.63 -8.28 27.09
CA ALA A 209 -30.84 -9.72 26.88
C ALA A 209 -32.32 -10.06 26.62
N ALA A 210 -33.24 -9.40 27.33
CA ALA A 210 -34.68 -9.62 27.13
C ALA A 210 -35.16 -9.09 25.77
N THR A 211 -34.69 -7.91 25.36
CA THR A 211 -35.01 -7.32 24.06
C THR A 211 -34.39 -8.12 22.91
N SER A 212 -33.17 -8.62 23.04
CA SER A 212 -32.54 -9.47 22.02
C SER A 212 -33.24 -10.82 21.87
N ALA A 213 -33.61 -11.47 22.98
CA ALA A 213 -34.37 -12.73 22.94
C ALA A 213 -35.75 -12.55 22.29
N ARG A 214 -36.42 -11.43 22.58
CA ARG A 214 -37.69 -11.08 21.93
C ARG A 214 -37.53 -10.87 20.43
N LEU A 215 -36.50 -10.11 20.02
CA LEU A 215 -36.22 -9.85 18.61
C LEU A 215 -35.89 -11.14 17.85
N ALA A 216 -35.09 -12.02 18.43
CA ALA A 216 -34.77 -13.32 17.83
C ALA A 216 -36.02 -14.17 17.61
N LYS A 217 -36.97 -14.17 18.57
CA LYS A 217 -38.24 -14.87 18.45
C LYS A 217 -39.15 -14.28 17.38
N GLU A 218 -39.25 -12.95 17.30
CA GLU A 218 -40.02 -12.25 16.27
C GLU A 218 -39.44 -12.47 14.87
N LEU A 219 -38.10 -12.47 14.75
CA LEU A 219 -37.40 -12.81 13.50
C LEU A 219 -37.69 -14.26 13.08
N ALA A 220 -37.54 -15.24 13.99
CA ALA A 220 -37.83 -16.64 13.69
C ALA A 220 -39.28 -16.84 13.25
N ARG A 221 -40.22 -16.12 13.87
CA ARG A 221 -41.64 -16.13 13.46
C ARG A 221 -41.83 -15.53 12.06
N PHE A 222 -41.24 -14.38 11.78
CA PHE A 222 -41.32 -13.73 10.47
C PHE A 222 -40.75 -14.63 9.36
N VAL A 223 -39.62 -15.29 9.62
CA VAL A 223 -39.00 -16.21 8.67
C VAL A 223 -39.93 -17.39 8.39
N LYS A 224 -40.49 -18.03 9.42
CA LYS A 224 -41.37 -19.19 9.26
C LYS A 224 -42.72 -18.84 8.58
N GLU A 225 -43.30 -17.69 8.90
CA GLU A 225 -44.64 -17.33 8.39
C GLU A 225 -44.61 -16.70 6.99
N ARG A 226 -43.55 -15.96 6.64
CA ARG A 226 -43.49 -15.15 5.41
C ARG A 226 -42.33 -15.56 4.52
N LEU A 227 -41.11 -15.53 5.05
CA LEU A 227 -39.91 -15.56 4.22
C LEU A 227 -39.57 -16.97 3.71
N GLY A 228 -39.86 -18.01 4.48
CA GLY A 228 -39.61 -19.41 4.10
C GLY A 228 -40.33 -19.81 2.82
N ALA A 229 -41.60 -19.44 2.67
CA ALA A 229 -42.35 -19.66 1.44
C ALA A 229 -41.75 -18.91 0.24
N MET A 230 -41.34 -17.65 0.43
CA MET A 230 -40.72 -16.86 -0.64
C MET A 230 -39.38 -17.44 -1.08
N ILE A 231 -38.52 -17.85 -0.13
CA ILE A 231 -37.21 -18.44 -0.42
C ILE A 231 -37.37 -19.80 -1.11
N ALA A 232 -38.32 -20.63 -0.66
CA ALA A 232 -38.62 -21.91 -1.29
C ALA A 232 -39.06 -21.75 -2.75
N VAL A 233 -39.87 -20.71 -3.05
CA VAL A 233 -40.28 -20.39 -4.43
C VAL A 233 -39.09 -19.95 -5.27
N GLU A 234 -38.22 -19.07 -4.76
CA GLU A 234 -37.01 -18.63 -5.48
C GLU A 234 -36.05 -19.82 -5.73
N GLU A 235 -35.90 -20.72 -4.76
CA GLU A 235 -35.09 -21.93 -4.91
C GLU A 235 -35.66 -22.89 -5.95
N ALA A 236 -36.99 -23.03 -5.99
CA ALA A 236 -37.71 -23.82 -7.00
C ALA A 236 -37.68 -23.19 -8.42
N GLY A 237 -37.16 -21.97 -8.57
CA GLY A 237 -37.04 -21.25 -9.85
C GLY A 237 -38.23 -20.35 -10.18
N GLY A 238 -39.01 -19.98 -9.18
CA GLY A 238 -40.07 -18.98 -9.27
C GLY A 238 -39.57 -17.53 -9.14
N PRO A 239 -40.48 -16.57 -8.93
CA PRO A 239 -40.13 -15.16 -8.77
C PRO A 239 -39.17 -14.91 -7.60
N VAL A 240 -38.39 -13.85 -7.72
CA VAL A 240 -37.36 -13.45 -6.76
C VAL A 240 -37.99 -12.96 -5.45
N VAL A 241 -37.41 -13.33 -4.30
CA VAL A 241 -37.91 -12.90 -2.98
C VAL A 241 -38.04 -11.37 -2.93
N GLY A 242 -39.26 -10.88 -2.71
CA GLY A 242 -39.61 -9.45 -2.64
C GLY A 242 -40.29 -8.85 -3.89
N SER A 243 -40.40 -9.59 -5.01
CA SER A 243 -41.12 -9.08 -6.20
C SER A 243 -42.64 -9.20 -6.10
N GLU A 244 -43.14 -10.21 -5.39
CA GLU A 244 -44.56 -10.37 -5.04
C GLU A 244 -44.68 -10.44 -3.51
N LEU A 245 -45.60 -9.65 -2.94
CA LEU A 245 -45.81 -9.56 -1.48
C LEU A 245 -46.85 -10.56 -0.95
N ASP A 246 -47.69 -11.10 -1.84
CA ASP A 246 -48.76 -12.01 -1.44
C ASP A 246 -48.25 -13.46 -1.39
N VAL A 247 -48.04 -13.94 -0.16
CA VAL A 247 -47.57 -15.30 0.12
C VAL A 247 -48.56 -16.35 -0.40
N GLY A 248 -49.86 -16.05 -0.48
CA GLY A 248 -50.87 -16.97 -1.00
C GLY A 248 -50.66 -17.30 -2.48
N ASN A 249 -50.36 -16.27 -3.29
CA ASN A 249 -50.10 -16.45 -4.73
C ASN A 249 -48.74 -17.14 -4.97
N LEU A 250 -47.76 -16.89 -4.10
CA LEU A 250 -46.46 -17.52 -4.17
C LEU A 250 -46.52 -19.03 -3.88
N ARG A 251 -47.37 -19.45 -2.93
CA ARG A 251 -47.60 -20.86 -2.61
C ARG A 251 -48.11 -21.67 -3.80
N GLN A 252 -48.88 -21.04 -4.69
CA GLN A 252 -49.35 -21.67 -5.92
C GLN A 252 -48.20 -22.12 -6.86
N TYR A 253 -47.02 -21.51 -6.76
CA TYR A 253 -45.85 -21.95 -7.54
C TYR A 253 -45.21 -23.23 -7.00
N LEU A 254 -45.41 -23.52 -5.71
CA LEU A 254 -44.94 -24.74 -5.03
C LEU A 254 -45.92 -25.91 -5.23
N GLU A 255 -47.19 -25.64 -5.49
CA GLU A 255 -48.20 -26.66 -5.75
C GLU A 255 -47.96 -27.39 -7.09
N VAL A 256 -48.15 -28.71 -7.09
CA VAL A 256 -48.04 -29.57 -8.28
C VAL A 256 -49.34 -29.48 -9.07
N ASP A 257 -49.27 -29.05 -10.32
CA ASP A 257 -50.44 -28.99 -11.20
C ASP A 257 -50.70 -30.40 -11.77
N ASP A 258 -51.79 -31.04 -11.34
CA ASP A 258 -52.15 -32.46 -11.62
C ASP A 258 -52.75 -32.67 -13.04
N GLY A 259 -52.23 -31.92 -14.02
CA GLY A 259 -52.69 -31.95 -15.41
C GLY A 259 -51.82 -32.83 -16.31
N THR A 260 -52.24 -34.10 -16.49
CA THR A 260 -52.02 -35.07 -17.61
C THR A 260 -50.69 -35.15 -18.39
N THR A 261 -49.64 -34.40 -18.07
CA THR A 261 -48.32 -34.50 -18.70
C THR A 261 -47.21 -34.29 -17.67
N GLY A 262 -46.88 -35.35 -16.93
CA GLY A 262 -45.73 -35.41 -16.03
C GLY A 262 -45.82 -34.49 -14.81
N ARG A 263 -45.71 -35.07 -13.61
CA ARG A 263 -45.69 -34.35 -12.32
C ARG A 263 -44.58 -33.29 -12.30
N LYS A 264 -44.89 -32.05 -12.69
CA LYS A 264 -43.96 -30.92 -12.66
C LYS A 264 -44.69 -29.68 -12.18
N ASN A 265 -44.24 -29.14 -11.05
CA ASN A 265 -44.78 -27.92 -10.44
C ASN A 265 -44.56 -26.74 -11.39
N LYS A 266 -45.34 -25.66 -11.22
CA LYS A 266 -45.26 -24.46 -12.08
C LYS A 266 -43.84 -23.83 -12.05
N ALA A 267 -43.15 -23.94 -10.92
CA ALA A 267 -41.74 -23.56 -10.78
C ALA A 267 -40.78 -24.44 -11.63
N ALA A 268 -41.05 -25.74 -11.75
CA ALA A 268 -40.27 -26.63 -12.63
C ALA A 268 -40.52 -26.32 -14.12
N LYS A 269 -41.75 -25.92 -14.50
CA LYS A 269 -42.06 -25.42 -15.85
C LYS A 269 -41.44 -24.03 -16.12
N ALA A 270 -41.23 -23.21 -15.10
CA ALA A 270 -40.52 -21.93 -15.20
C ALA A 270 -39.00 -22.13 -15.34
N ARG A 271 -38.42 -23.09 -14.60
CA ARG A 271 -37.01 -23.53 -14.73
C ARG A 271 -36.67 -24.05 -16.13
N GLU A 272 -37.63 -24.67 -16.82
CA GLU A 272 -37.45 -25.14 -18.20
C GLU A 272 -37.48 -23.99 -19.23
N ARG A 273 -38.11 -22.84 -18.89
CA ARG A 273 -38.11 -21.61 -19.71
C ARG A 273 -37.02 -20.61 -19.33
N GLY A 274 -36.46 -20.71 -18.13
CA GLY A 274 -35.35 -19.89 -17.64
C GLY A 274 -33.97 -20.42 -18.03
N GLN A 275 -32.95 -19.56 -17.93
CA GLN A 275 -31.56 -19.97 -18.11
C GLN A 275 -31.17 -21.04 -17.08
N LYS A 276 -30.63 -22.17 -17.54
CA LYS A 276 -30.05 -23.21 -16.68
C LYS A 276 -28.86 -22.62 -15.88
N ARG A 277 -28.73 -23.01 -14.61
CA ARG A 277 -27.64 -22.57 -13.73
C ARG A 277 -26.30 -23.12 -14.25
N LEU A 278 -25.25 -22.31 -14.21
CA LEU A 278 -23.92 -22.67 -14.73
C LEU A 278 -23.29 -23.86 -14.01
N ASP A 279 -23.68 -24.13 -12.76
CA ASP A 279 -23.22 -25.28 -11.98
C ASP A 279 -23.74 -26.63 -12.53
N GLU A 280 -24.93 -26.64 -13.13
CA GLU A 280 -25.52 -27.83 -13.75
C GLU A 280 -24.90 -28.15 -15.12
N LEU A 281 -24.27 -27.16 -15.76
CA LEU A 281 -23.60 -27.31 -17.06
C LEU A 281 -22.18 -27.86 -16.92
N TRP A 282 -21.57 -27.83 -15.73
CA TRP A 282 -20.15 -28.15 -15.54
C TRP A 282 -19.81 -29.50 -14.91
N GLY A 283 -20.82 -30.28 -14.50
CA GLY A 283 -20.67 -31.72 -14.20
C GLY A 283 -19.94 -32.05 -12.89
N GLY A 284 -20.61 -32.88 -12.07
CA GLY A 284 -19.97 -33.54 -10.92
C GLY A 284 -21.01 -34.10 -9.95
N GLY A 285 -21.35 -35.38 -10.12
CA GLY A 285 -22.35 -36.08 -9.33
C GLY A 285 -22.00 -36.21 -7.85
N GLY A 286 -23.04 -36.13 -7.03
CA GLY A 286 -23.15 -36.92 -5.81
C GLY A 286 -24.28 -37.93 -6.03
N GLU A 287 -23.94 -39.18 -6.35
CA GLU A 287 -24.79 -40.31 -5.98
C GLU A 287 -24.89 -40.32 -4.46
N GLY A 288 -26.09 -40.10 -3.95
CA GLY A 288 -26.36 -40.05 -2.53
C GLY A 288 -27.85 -40.09 -2.29
N GLY A 289 -28.39 -41.30 -2.21
CA GLY A 289 -29.59 -41.62 -1.45
C GLY A 289 -30.91 -41.15 -2.05
N GLU A 290 -31.56 -42.05 -2.78
CA GLU A 290 -32.95 -42.34 -2.48
C GLU A 290 -33.04 -42.79 -1.01
N GLU A 291 -33.04 -41.82 -0.09
CA GLU A 291 -33.53 -42.04 1.26
C GLU A 291 -34.74 -41.14 1.43
N ALA A 292 -35.86 -41.81 1.68
CA ALA A 292 -37.12 -41.24 2.07
C ALA A 292 -36.95 -40.46 3.38
N GLU A 293 -36.53 -39.20 3.30
CA GLU A 293 -36.80 -38.23 4.36
C GLU A 293 -38.19 -37.66 4.10
N GLU A 294 -39.12 -38.20 4.89
CA GLU A 294 -40.23 -37.51 5.55
C GLU A 294 -40.62 -36.16 4.91
N SER A 295 -41.87 -36.02 4.50
CA SER A 295 -42.49 -34.83 3.91
C SER A 295 -42.27 -33.55 4.73
N VAL A 296 -41.07 -32.97 4.68
CA VAL A 296 -40.78 -31.67 5.26
C VAL A 296 -41.17 -30.64 4.21
N ASP A 297 -42.18 -29.83 4.54
CA ASP A 297 -42.65 -28.75 3.68
C ASP A 297 -41.45 -27.93 3.18
N PRO A 298 -41.30 -27.70 1.86
CA PRO A 298 -40.15 -27.00 1.30
C PRO A 298 -40.00 -25.57 1.87
N GLU A 299 -41.12 -24.97 2.30
CA GLU A 299 -41.14 -23.68 2.98
C GLU A 299 -40.43 -23.70 4.34
N LYS A 300 -40.61 -24.78 5.12
CA LYS A 300 -40.00 -24.91 6.45
C LYS A 300 -38.50 -25.12 6.33
N LYS A 301 -38.09 -26.00 5.41
CA LYS A 301 -36.66 -26.26 5.13
C LYS A 301 -35.92 -24.98 4.71
N ALA A 302 -36.50 -24.20 3.80
CA ALA A 302 -35.90 -22.94 3.35
C ALA A 302 -35.82 -21.88 4.47
N GLY A 303 -36.83 -21.84 5.35
CA GLY A 303 -36.82 -20.96 6.52
C GLY A 303 -35.79 -21.36 7.57
N GLU A 304 -35.61 -22.66 7.80
CA GLU A 304 -34.62 -23.20 8.73
C GLU A 304 -33.19 -22.97 8.24
N GLU A 305 -32.92 -23.19 6.95
CA GLU A 305 -31.61 -22.90 6.34
C GLU A 305 -31.21 -21.42 6.49
N LEU A 306 -32.16 -20.49 6.33
CA LEU A 306 -31.89 -19.07 6.54
C LEU A 306 -31.56 -18.74 8.01
N LEU A 307 -32.28 -19.33 8.95
CA LEU A 307 -32.05 -19.09 10.38
C LEU A 307 -30.72 -19.67 10.83
N GLU A 308 -30.39 -20.88 10.38
CA GLU A 308 -29.09 -21.51 10.65
C GLU A 308 -27.94 -20.68 10.07
N LEU A 309 -28.10 -20.13 8.86
CA LEU A 309 -27.10 -19.25 8.27
C LEU A 309 -26.92 -17.95 9.08
N ILE A 310 -28.01 -17.33 9.54
CA ILE A 310 -27.91 -16.12 10.39
C ILE A 310 -27.23 -16.45 11.72
N GLU A 311 -27.60 -17.56 12.37
CA GLU A 311 -27.03 -17.99 13.64
C GLU A 311 -25.53 -18.26 13.52
N THR A 312 -25.12 -19.03 12.50
CA THR A 312 -23.70 -19.33 12.25
C THR A 312 -22.88 -18.06 11.96
N MET A 313 -23.44 -17.10 11.23
CA MET A 313 -22.80 -15.80 10.97
C MET A 313 -22.67 -14.95 12.23
N LEU A 314 -23.70 -14.90 13.08
CA LEU A 314 -23.69 -14.16 14.34
C LEU A 314 -22.69 -14.76 15.34
N ASN A 315 -22.66 -16.08 15.47
CA ASN A 315 -21.72 -16.77 16.36
C ASN A 315 -20.28 -16.53 15.91
N LYS A 316 -19.99 -16.61 14.60
CA LYS A 316 -18.66 -16.30 14.07
C LYS A 316 -18.25 -14.85 14.25
N MET A 317 -19.19 -13.91 14.14
CA MET A 317 -18.93 -12.50 14.40
C MET A 317 -18.56 -12.26 15.87
N LEU A 318 -19.15 -13.04 16.79
CA LEU A 318 -18.88 -12.95 18.23
C LEU A 318 -17.57 -13.64 18.64
N GLU A 319 -17.21 -14.76 18.01
CA GLU A 319 -16.04 -15.57 18.34
C GLU A 319 -14.73 -15.01 17.75
N ASP A 320 -14.72 -14.64 16.47
CA ASP A 320 -13.51 -14.26 15.76
C ASP A 320 -13.29 -12.74 15.76
N ASN A 321 -14.06 -12.03 14.93
CA ASN A 321 -13.95 -10.60 14.66
C ASN A 321 -15.20 -10.10 13.92
N PRO A 322 -15.53 -8.78 13.97
CA PRO A 322 -16.66 -8.17 13.26
C PRO A 322 -16.64 -8.33 11.73
N HIS A 323 -15.55 -8.86 11.16
CA HIS A 323 -15.34 -9.03 9.72
C HIS A 323 -15.13 -10.49 9.31
N ALA A 324 -15.48 -11.44 10.18
CA ALA A 324 -15.31 -12.86 9.93
C ALA A 324 -16.19 -13.36 8.77
N TYR A 325 -15.60 -14.18 7.91
CA TYR A 325 -16.30 -14.82 6.79
C TYR A 325 -16.75 -16.24 7.15
N THR A 326 -18.00 -16.55 6.82
CA THR A 326 -18.61 -17.87 6.91
C THR A 326 -18.56 -18.54 5.55
N LYS A 327 -18.10 -19.80 5.51
CA LYS A 327 -18.10 -20.60 4.28
C LYS A 327 -19.50 -21.15 4.03
N LEU A 328 -20.03 -20.90 2.84
CA LEU A 328 -21.28 -21.45 2.34
C LEU A 328 -21.05 -22.87 1.81
N SER A 329 -22.02 -23.77 2.02
CA SER A 329 -22.03 -25.12 1.46
C SER A 329 -22.43 -25.12 -0.02
N ARG A 330 -23.38 -24.24 -0.38
CA ARG A 330 -23.92 -24.03 -1.73
C ARG A 330 -24.37 -22.59 -1.90
N ASP A 331 -24.52 -22.15 -3.15
CA ASP A 331 -25.17 -20.88 -3.47
C ASP A 331 -26.70 -21.02 -3.31
N SER A 332 -27.21 -20.65 -2.12
CA SER A 332 -28.62 -20.77 -1.76
C SER A 332 -29.41 -19.48 -1.98
N ALA A 333 -30.73 -19.60 -2.13
CA ALA A 333 -31.61 -18.43 -2.21
C ALA A 333 -31.54 -17.59 -0.92
N ALA A 334 -31.30 -18.23 0.24
CA ALA A 334 -31.08 -17.57 1.52
C ALA A 334 -29.82 -16.68 1.51
N SER A 335 -28.68 -17.17 1.02
CA SER A 335 -27.45 -16.36 0.95
C SER A 335 -27.59 -15.18 0.00
N ARG A 336 -28.26 -15.38 -1.15
CA ARG A 336 -28.54 -14.29 -2.11
C ARG A 336 -29.49 -13.25 -1.54
N PHE A 337 -30.52 -13.68 -0.79
CA PHE A 337 -31.45 -12.78 -0.13
C PHE A 337 -30.74 -11.90 0.91
N LEU A 338 -29.85 -12.46 1.74
CA LEU A 338 -29.09 -11.69 2.74
C LEU A 338 -28.16 -10.64 2.10
N VAL A 339 -27.55 -10.96 0.97
CA VAL A 339 -26.70 -10.01 0.22
C VAL A 339 -27.55 -8.91 -0.43
N ARG A 340 -28.68 -9.27 -1.04
CA ARG A 340 -29.61 -8.34 -1.70
C ARG A 340 -30.30 -7.39 -0.71
N SER A 341 -30.59 -7.87 0.49
CA SER A 341 -31.16 -7.08 1.58
C SER A 341 -30.12 -6.20 2.31
N PHE A 342 -28.87 -6.20 1.85
CA PHE A 342 -27.76 -5.44 2.45
C PHE A 342 -27.54 -5.78 3.93
N VAL A 343 -27.85 -7.01 4.33
CA VAL A 343 -27.56 -7.52 5.68
C VAL A 343 -26.19 -8.21 5.71
N ALA A 344 -25.79 -8.77 4.57
CA ALA A 344 -24.54 -9.48 4.39
C ALA A 344 -23.78 -9.03 3.15
N SER A 345 -22.49 -9.35 3.09
CA SER A 345 -21.62 -9.09 1.94
C SER A 345 -20.81 -10.34 1.60
N LEU A 346 -20.62 -10.60 0.30
CA LEU A 346 -19.76 -11.68 -0.17
C LEU A 346 -18.29 -11.26 -0.15
N HIS A 347 -17.39 -12.25 -0.10
CA HIS A 347 -15.96 -11.99 -0.25
C HIS A 347 -15.66 -11.57 -1.71
N PRO A 348 -14.88 -10.50 -1.95
CA PRO A 348 -14.68 -9.94 -3.29
C PRO A 348 -14.00 -10.90 -4.27
N LYS A 349 -13.30 -11.92 -3.76
CA LYS A 349 -12.62 -12.94 -4.56
C LYS A 349 -13.26 -14.33 -4.49
N ASP A 350 -14.21 -14.54 -3.58
CA ASP A 350 -14.70 -15.89 -3.25
C ASP A 350 -16.21 -15.84 -2.95
N ALA A 351 -17.02 -16.22 -3.93
CA ALA A 351 -18.48 -16.18 -3.82
C ALA A 351 -19.05 -17.18 -2.79
N MET A 352 -18.24 -18.15 -2.32
CA MET A 352 -18.63 -19.13 -1.31
C MET A 352 -18.35 -18.64 0.12
N LYS A 353 -17.95 -17.38 0.30
CA LYS A 353 -17.71 -16.77 1.61
C LYS A 353 -18.62 -15.57 1.80
N ILE A 354 -19.40 -15.59 2.88
CA ILE A 354 -20.33 -14.53 3.26
C ILE A 354 -19.99 -13.98 4.63
N ARG A 355 -20.12 -12.67 4.84
CA ARG A 355 -19.96 -12.03 6.14
C ARG A 355 -21.16 -11.17 6.48
N LEU A 356 -21.45 -11.03 7.77
CA LEU A 356 -22.47 -10.09 8.25
C LEU A 356 -21.90 -8.67 8.21
N LEU A 357 -22.74 -7.68 7.92
CA LEU A 357 -22.37 -6.28 8.12
C LEU A 357 -22.40 -5.97 9.62
N ASP A 358 -21.41 -5.20 10.09
CA ASP A 358 -21.34 -4.80 11.49
C ASP A 358 -22.32 -3.65 11.75
N PHE A 359 -23.41 -3.97 12.45
CA PHE A 359 -24.42 -2.99 12.88
C PHE A 359 -24.13 -2.41 14.28
N GLY A 360 -23.14 -2.95 15.00
CA GLY A 360 -22.77 -2.55 16.36
C GLY A 360 -21.60 -1.56 16.43
N GLY A 361 -20.80 -1.48 15.37
CA GLY A 361 -19.69 -0.54 15.25
C GLY A 361 -20.14 0.91 15.40
N LYS A 362 -19.83 1.52 16.55
CA LYS A 362 -19.97 2.96 16.72
C LYS A 362 -18.84 3.64 15.98
N ILE A 363 -19.17 4.49 15.01
CA ILE A 363 -18.22 5.43 14.43
C ILE A 363 -17.85 6.40 15.54
N GLN A 364 -16.61 6.33 16.04
CA GLN A 364 -16.06 7.40 16.86
C GLN A 364 -15.88 8.61 15.93
N GLU A 365 -16.80 9.57 16.02
CA GLU A 365 -16.58 10.94 15.51
C GLU A 365 -15.60 11.69 16.39
#